data_AF-G9KCH0-F1
#
_entry.id   AF-G9KCH0-F1
#
_cell.length_a   1.000
_cell.length_b   1.000
_cell.length_c   1.000
_cell.angle_alpha   90.00
_cell.angle_beta   90.00
_cell.angle_gamma   90.00
#
_symmetry.space_group_name_H-M   'P 1'
#
loop_
_entity.id
_entity.type
_entity.pdbx_description
1 polymer ?
#
loop_
_entity_poly.entity_id
_entity_poly.type
_entity_poly.pdbx_seq_one_letter_code
_entity_poly.pdbx_strand_id
1 'polypeptide(L)'
;EKKDEEKEDPKGIPEFWLTVFKNVDLLSDMVQEHDEPILKHLKDIKVKFSDAGQPMSFVLEFHFEPNEYFTNEVLTKTYRMRSEPDDSDPFSFDGPEIMGCTGCQIDWKKGKNVTLKTIKKKQKHKGRGTVRTVTKTVSNDSFFNFFAPPEVPESGDLDDDAEAILAADFEIGHFLRERIIPRSVLYFTGEAIEDDDDDYDEEGEEAD
;
A
#
# COMPACT_ATOMS: atom_id res chain seq x y z
N GLU A 1 -34.20 -32.30 -7.06
CA GLU A 1 -34.09 -30.82 -7.15
C GLU A 1 -32.77 -30.36 -6.56
N LYS A 2 -32.03 -29.52 -7.28
CA LYS A 2 -30.91 -28.76 -6.70
C LYS A 2 -31.52 -27.54 -6.03
N LYS A 3 -31.19 -27.36 -4.76
CA LYS A 3 -31.57 -26.20 -3.96
C LYS A 3 -30.73 -25.03 -4.49
N ASP A 4 -31.35 -24.10 -5.19
CA ASP A 4 -30.75 -22.81 -5.48
C ASP A 4 -30.49 -22.12 -4.14
N GLU A 5 -29.22 -21.84 -3.84
CA GLU A 5 -28.85 -20.94 -2.76
C GLU A 5 -29.34 -19.55 -3.17
N GLU A 6 -30.29 -19.00 -2.41
CA GLU A 6 -30.66 -17.59 -2.49
C GLU A 6 -29.40 -16.76 -2.22
N LYS A 7 -28.75 -16.28 -3.29
CA LYS A 7 -27.72 -15.26 -3.19
C LYS A 7 -28.42 -14.00 -2.71
N GLU A 8 -28.15 -13.58 -1.48
CA GLU A 8 -28.55 -12.26 -1.02
C GLU A 8 -28.05 -11.21 -2.02
N ASP A 9 -28.91 -10.26 -2.37
CA ASP A 9 -28.52 -9.15 -3.22
C ASP A 9 -27.31 -8.43 -2.61
N PRO A 10 -26.28 -8.09 -3.41
CA PRO A 10 -25.09 -7.43 -2.91
C PRO A 10 -25.46 -6.08 -2.28
N LYS A 11 -25.03 -5.86 -1.04
CA LYS A 11 -25.17 -4.56 -0.35
C LYS A 11 -24.03 -3.64 -0.79
N GLY A 12 -24.37 -2.49 -1.35
CA GLY A 12 -23.39 -1.50 -1.81
C GLY A 12 -22.74 -1.89 -3.15
N ILE A 13 -21.51 -1.43 -3.37
CA ILE A 13 -20.68 -1.80 -4.53
C ILE A 13 -19.61 -2.78 -4.03
N PRO A 14 -19.75 -4.09 -4.29
CA PRO A 14 -18.78 -5.08 -3.86
C PRO A 14 -17.39 -4.77 -4.43
N GLU A 15 -16.35 -5.04 -3.63
CA GLU A 15 -14.95 -4.98 -4.07
C GLU A 15 -14.50 -3.62 -4.61
N PHE A 16 -15.24 -2.53 -4.35
CA PHE A 16 -14.96 -1.19 -4.91
C PHE A 16 -13.49 -0.78 -4.81
N TRP A 17 -12.92 -0.77 -3.61
CA TRP A 17 -11.52 -0.37 -3.42
C TRP A 17 -10.52 -1.40 -3.97
N LEU A 18 -10.85 -2.71 -3.92
CA LEU A 18 -10.01 -3.72 -4.55
C LEU A 18 -9.95 -3.51 -6.07
N THR A 19 -11.06 -3.18 -6.72
CA THR A 19 -11.10 -2.83 -8.15
C THR A 19 -10.30 -1.57 -8.43
N VAL A 20 -10.44 -0.52 -7.62
CA VAL A 20 -9.61 0.69 -7.74
C VAL A 20 -8.12 0.35 -7.66
N PHE A 21 -7.72 -0.51 -6.73
CA PHE A 21 -6.32 -0.92 -6.57
C PHE A 21 -5.79 -1.68 -7.77
N LYS A 22 -6.61 -2.54 -8.38
CA LYS A 22 -6.24 -3.30 -9.59
C LYS A 22 -6.16 -2.44 -10.85
N ASN A 23 -6.94 -1.37 -10.91
CA ASN A 23 -6.98 -0.47 -12.06
C ASN A 23 -5.86 0.58 -12.04
N VAL A 24 -5.21 0.81 -10.90
CA VAL A 24 -4.10 1.74 -10.78
C VAL A 24 -2.80 0.95 -10.75
N ASP A 25 -1.99 1.05 -11.80
CA ASP A 25 -0.75 0.27 -11.95
C ASP A 25 0.17 0.35 -10.72
N LEU A 26 0.41 1.57 -10.23
CA LEU A 26 1.23 1.81 -9.04
C LEU A 26 0.73 1.05 -7.80
N LEU A 27 -0.59 0.90 -7.63
CA LEU A 27 -1.16 0.15 -6.51
C LEU A 27 -1.25 -1.35 -6.80
N SER A 28 -1.53 -1.71 -8.05
CA SER A 28 -1.66 -3.10 -8.51
C SER A 28 -0.37 -3.86 -8.26
N ASP A 29 0.78 -3.25 -8.56
CA ASP A 29 2.11 -3.83 -8.33
C ASP A 29 2.40 -4.14 -6.85
N MET A 30 1.77 -3.41 -5.92
CA MET A 30 1.92 -3.67 -4.49
C MET A 30 1.05 -4.83 -4.00
N VAL A 31 -0.07 -5.11 -4.67
CA VAL A 31 -1.08 -6.07 -4.21
C VAL A 31 -0.72 -7.47 -4.66
N GLN A 32 -0.52 -8.36 -3.69
CA GLN A 32 -0.27 -9.77 -3.96
C GLN A 32 -1.58 -10.57 -3.93
N GLU A 33 -1.61 -11.75 -4.57
CA GLU A 33 -2.81 -12.62 -4.64
C GLU A 33 -3.42 -12.93 -3.27
N HIS A 34 -2.58 -13.03 -2.24
CA HIS A 34 -3.02 -13.34 -0.86
C HIS A 34 -3.54 -12.11 -0.09
N ASP A 35 -3.31 -10.90 -0.60
CA ASP A 35 -3.83 -9.66 -0.04
C ASP A 35 -5.27 -9.39 -0.51
N GLU A 36 -5.64 -9.83 -1.73
CA GLU A 36 -6.96 -9.58 -2.30
C GLU A 36 -8.13 -9.99 -1.39
N PRO A 37 -8.14 -11.19 -0.78
CA PRO A 37 -9.22 -11.59 0.12
C PRO A 37 -9.37 -10.66 1.34
N ILE A 38 -8.29 -10.01 1.75
CA ILE A 38 -8.28 -9.06 2.86
C ILE A 38 -8.80 -7.70 2.38
N LEU A 39 -8.37 -7.25 1.20
CA LEU A 39 -8.81 -6.00 0.58
C LEU A 39 -10.29 -6.01 0.20
N LYS A 40 -10.92 -7.18 0.01
CA LYS A 40 -12.39 -7.29 -0.13
C LYS A 40 -13.16 -6.76 1.07
N HIS A 41 -12.53 -6.73 2.24
CA HIS A 41 -13.09 -6.18 3.47
C HIS A 41 -12.84 -4.67 3.63
N LEU A 42 -12.11 -4.03 2.70
CA LEU A 42 -11.86 -2.59 2.72
C LEU A 42 -13.11 -1.83 2.28
N LYS A 43 -13.67 -1.04 3.21
CA LYS A 43 -14.90 -0.28 3.01
C LYS A 43 -14.65 1.14 2.51
N ASP A 44 -13.62 1.77 3.06
CA ASP A 44 -13.38 3.18 2.82
C ASP A 44 -11.90 3.54 2.98
N ILE A 45 -11.44 4.53 2.23
CA ILE A 45 -10.14 5.15 2.40
C ILE A 45 -10.36 6.66 2.55
N LYS A 46 -9.95 7.19 3.71
CA LYS A 46 -10.12 8.61 4.02
C LYS A 46 -8.78 9.29 4.17
N VAL A 47 -8.73 10.57 3.83
CA VAL A 47 -7.62 11.46 4.18
C VAL A 47 -8.07 12.37 5.33
N LYS A 48 -7.26 12.46 6.38
CA LYS A 48 -7.41 13.47 7.44
C LYS A 48 -6.19 14.35 7.48
N PHE A 49 -6.38 15.66 7.41
CA PHE A 49 -5.32 16.65 7.57
C PHE A 49 -5.15 17.02 9.03
N SER A 50 -3.92 17.38 9.42
CA SER A 50 -3.65 17.98 10.74
C SER A 50 -4.44 19.27 10.95
N ASP A 51 -4.89 19.49 12.18
CA ASP A 51 -5.59 20.71 12.57
C ASP A 51 -4.67 21.95 12.55
N ALA A 52 -5.28 23.13 12.47
CA ALA A 52 -4.55 24.39 12.54
C ALA A 52 -3.73 24.49 13.84
N GLY A 53 -2.44 24.80 13.72
CA GLY A 53 -1.50 24.91 14.85
C GLY A 53 -0.80 23.61 15.23
N GLN A 54 -1.11 22.49 14.57
CA GLN A 54 -0.32 21.26 14.65
C GLN A 54 0.71 21.17 13.52
N PRO A 55 1.78 20.35 13.67
CA PRO A 55 2.70 20.08 12.58
C PRO A 55 1.97 19.56 11.34
N MET A 56 2.29 20.12 10.18
CA MET A 56 1.62 19.79 8.93
C MET A 56 1.76 18.29 8.64
N SER A 57 0.63 17.61 8.52
CA SER A 57 0.59 16.19 8.20
C SER A 57 -0.76 15.79 7.60
N PHE A 58 -0.79 14.62 6.98
CA PHE A 58 -2.03 13.94 6.64
C PHE A 58 -1.97 12.47 7.01
N VAL A 59 -3.13 11.90 7.31
CA VAL A 59 -3.31 10.49 7.67
C VAL A 59 -4.24 9.86 6.65
N LEU A 60 -3.76 8.80 6.01
CA LEU A 60 -4.60 7.88 5.25
C LEU A 60 -5.20 6.86 6.22
N GLU A 61 -6.52 6.78 6.27
CA GLU A 61 -7.27 5.83 7.09
C GLU A 61 -7.97 4.80 6.19
N PHE A 62 -7.59 3.53 6.34
CA PHE A 62 -8.17 2.40 5.63
C PHE A 62 -9.16 1.70 6.55
N HIS A 63 -10.45 1.86 6.29
CA HIS A 63 -11.54 1.36 7.13
C HIS A 63 -11.97 -0.03 6.67
N PHE A 64 -11.81 -1.03 7.52
CA PHE A 64 -12.17 -2.42 7.23
C PHE A 64 -13.43 -2.83 8.00
N GLU A 65 -14.22 -3.73 7.42
CA GLU A 65 -15.17 -4.50 8.22
C GLU A 65 -14.49 -5.50 9.14
N PRO A 66 -15.23 -5.97 10.18
CA PRO A 66 -14.88 -7.19 10.88
C PRO A 66 -14.56 -8.32 9.90
N ASN A 67 -13.32 -8.77 9.90
CA ASN A 67 -12.79 -9.78 9.00
C ASN A 67 -12.04 -10.88 9.77
N GLU A 68 -11.61 -11.94 9.10
CA GLU A 68 -10.92 -13.05 9.76
C GLU A 68 -9.39 -12.88 9.89
N TYR A 69 -8.82 -11.78 9.39
CA TYR A 69 -7.38 -11.59 9.25
C TYR A 69 -6.75 -10.81 10.39
N PHE A 70 -7.36 -9.70 10.80
CA PHE A 70 -6.89 -8.86 11.91
C PHE A 70 -8.08 -8.31 12.72
N THR A 71 -7.79 -7.65 13.83
CA THR A 71 -8.82 -7.03 14.69
C THR A 71 -8.99 -5.53 14.50
N ASN A 72 -8.06 -4.87 13.80
CA ASN A 72 -8.14 -3.44 13.52
C ASN A 72 -9.37 -3.13 12.66
N GLU A 73 -10.13 -2.11 13.05
CA GLU A 73 -11.20 -1.54 12.23
C GLU A 73 -10.64 -0.50 11.24
N VAL A 74 -9.54 0.15 11.61
CA VAL A 74 -8.87 1.17 10.80
C VAL A 74 -7.37 0.92 10.82
N LEU A 75 -6.76 0.80 9.63
CA LEU A 75 -5.31 0.85 9.47
C LEU A 75 -4.92 2.27 9.03
N THR A 76 -3.86 2.83 9.62
CA THR A 76 -3.48 4.22 9.40
C THR A 76 -2.06 4.35 8.87
N LYS A 77 -1.88 5.24 7.90
CA LYS A 77 -0.58 5.67 7.41
C LYS A 77 -0.48 7.19 7.52
N THR A 78 0.47 7.68 8.30
CA THR A 78 0.67 9.11 8.56
C THR A 78 1.87 9.62 7.80
N TYR A 79 1.70 10.73 7.09
CA TYR A 79 2.76 11.45 6.40
C TYR A 79 2.95 12.82 7.03
N ARG A 80 4.18 13.09 7.49
CA ARG A 80 4.60 14.40 7.98
C ARG A 80 5.07 15.23 6.81
N MET A 81 4.68 16.50 6.78
CA MET A 81 4.99 17.41 5.68
C MET A 81 5.72 18.65 6.16
N ARG A 82 6.45 19.27 5.24
CA ARG A 82 7.03 20.60 5.38
C ARG A 82 6.50 21.47 4.25
N SER A 83 6.17 22.72 4.55
CA SER A 83 5.72 23.72 3.57
C SER A 83 6.49 25.04 3.69
N GLU A 84 7.59 25.03 4.46
CA GLU A 84 8.47 26.16 4.66
C GLU A 84 9.81 25.87 3.98
N PRO A 85 10.48 26.87 3.38
CA PRO A 85 11.81 26.70 2.81
C PRO A 85 12.81 26.23 3.87
N ASP A 86 13.81 25.44 3.47
CA ASP A 86 14.92 25.12 4.33
C ASP A 86 15.82 26.35 4.52
N ASP A 87 16.11 26.73 5.77
CA ASP A 87 16.97 27.88 6.07
C ASP A 87 18.39 27.75 5.47
N SER A 88 18.87 26.52 5.30
CA SER A 88 20.19 26.21 4.76
C SER A 88 20.24 26.20 3.23
N ASP A 89 19.11 25.90 2.57
CA ASP A 89 18.96 26.00 1.12
C ASP A 89 17.56 26.50 0.71
N PRO A 90 17.25 27.80 0.88
CA PRO A 90 15.91 28.33 0.66
C PRO A 90 15.42 28.23 -0.79
N PHE A 91 16.33 28.07 -1.76
CA PHE A 91 16.00 28.00 -3.18
C PHE A 91 15.62 26.58 -3.64
N SER A 92 15.81 25.57 -2.78
CA SER A 92 15.36 24.20 -3.03
C SER A 92 13.85 24.02 -2.85
N PHE A 93 13.14 25.01 -2.29
CA PHE A 93 11.71 24.91 -2.01
C PHE A 93 10.86 24.91 -3.28
N ASP A 94 10.25 23.77 -3.59
CA ASP A 94 9.33 23.57 -4.72
C ASP A 94 7.86 23.36 -4.29
N GLY A 95 7.56 23.63 -3.01
CA GLY A 95 6.23 23.48 -2.43
C GLY A 95 6.16 22.50 -1.27
N PRO A 96 4.96 22.11 -0.83
CA PRO A 96 4.80 21.18 0.29
C PRO A 96 5.32 19.78 -0.04
N GLU A 97 6.26 19.28 0.76
CA GLU A 97 6.90 17.98 0.57
C GLU A 97 6.65 17.04 1.76
N ILE A 98 6.73 15.73 1.51
CA ILE A 98 6.67 14.70 2.54
C ILE A 98 8.07 14.51 3.13
N MET A 99 8.20 14.70 4.45
CA MET A 99 9.47 14.57 5.17
C MET A 99 9.66 13.21 5.84
N GLY A 100 8.60 12.41 5.91
CA GLY A 100 8.63 11.14 6.61
C GLY A 100 7.26 10.55 6.80
N CYS A 101 7.21 9.23 6.96
CA CYS A 101 5.97 8.51 7.18
C CYS A 101 6.06 7.60 8.40
N THR A 102 4.90 7.27 8.96
CA THR A 102 4.75 6.27 10.03
C THR A 102 3.49 5.46 9.75
N GLY A 103 3.60 4.13 9.83
CA GLY A 103 2.45 3.25 9.66
C GLY A 103 1.78 2.93 11.00
N CYS A 104 1.10 1.78 11.05
CA CYS A 104 0.45 1.30 12.26
C CYS A 104 0.68 -0.20 12.45
N GLN A 105 0.65 -0.65 13.70
CA GLN A 105 0.68 -2.07 13.99
C GLN A 105 -0.63 -2.74 13.54
N ILE A 106 -0.50 -3.77 12.71
CA ILE A 106 -1.61 -4.64 12.33
C ILE A 106 -1.71 -5.79 13.34
N ASP A 107 -2.85 -5.88 14.01
CA ASP A 107 -3.14 -6.91 15.02
C ASP A 107 -3.66 -8.18 14.35
N TRP A 108 -2.74 -8.85 13.66
CA TRP A 108 -3.00 -10.09 12.93
C TRP A 108 -3.56 -11.19 13.84
N LYS A 109 -4.65 -11.82 13.41
CA LYS A 109 -5.17 -13.04 13.99
C LYS A 109 -4.21 -14.20 13.73
N LYS A 110 -4.29 -15.22 14.58
CA LYS A 110 -3.35 -16.35 14.57
C LYS A 110 -3.28 -17.02 13.18
N GLY A 111 -2.08 -17.00 12.58
CA GLY A 111 -1.81 -17.65 11.30
C GLY A 111 -2.35 -16.91 10.07
N LYS A 112 -2.78 -15.66 10.24
CA LYS A 112 -3.34 -14.82 9.17
C LYS A 112 -2.43 -13.68 8.72
N ASN A 113 -1.25 -13.55 9.35
CA ASN A 113 -0.27 -12.57 8.94
C ASN A 113 0.32 -12.95 7.57
N VAL A 114 -0.04 -12.18 6.55
CA VAL A 114 0.42 -12.36 5.17
C VAL A 114 1.76 -11.70 4.86
N THR A 115 2.23 -10.78 5.71
CA THR A 115 3.55 -10.13 5.56
C THR A 115 4.70 -11.06 5.96
N LEU A 116 4.39 -12.27 6.43
CA LEU A 116 5.37 -13.26 6.87
C LEU A 116 5.11 -14.62 6.22
N LYS A 117 6.16 -15.27 5.72
CA LYS A 117 6.10 -16.65 5.21
C LYS A 117 6.95 -17.59 6.06
N THR A 118 6.42 -18.80 6.25
CA THR A 118 7.06 -19.83 7.07
C THR A 118 7.81 -20.84 6.19
N ILE A 119 9.14 -20.87 6.29
CA ILE A 119 10.01 -21.78 5.54
C ILE A 119 10.48 -22.91 6.46
N LYS A 120 10.25 -24.16 6.06
CA LYS A 120 10.74 -25.36 6.76
C LYS A 120 12.08 -25.80 6.16
N LYS A 121 13.17 -25.60 6.89
CA LYS A 121 14.50 -26.05 6.49
C LYS A 121 14.86 -27.36 7.21
N LYS A 122 15.13 -28.42 6.44
CA LYS A 122 15.64 -29.68 7.00
C LYS A 122 17.13 -29.51 7.31
N GLN A 123 17.50 -29.68 8.58
CA GLN A 123 18.88 -29.61 9.03
C GLN A 123 19.34 -31.00 9.45
N LYS A 124 20.43 -31.48 8.86
CA LYS A 124 21.04 -32.77 9.19
C LYS A 124 22.23 -32.54 10.13
N HIS A 125 22.19 -33.15 11.31
CA HIS A 125 23.29 -33.04 12.27
C HIS A 125 24.51 -33.82 11.75
N LYS A 126 25.65 -33.14 11.57
CA LYS A 126 26.92 -33.82 11.23
C LYS A 126 27.31 -34.72 12.41
N GLY A 127 27.41 -36.02 12.18
CA GLY A 127 27.82 -37.02 13.17
C GLY A 127 26.74 -37.98 13.69
N ARG A 128 25.46 -37.58 13.77
CA ARG A 128 24.39 -38.43 14.35
C ARG A 128 23.34 -38.94 13.36
N GLY A 129 23.40 -38.48 12.10
CA GLY A 129 22.46 -38.89 11.04
C GLY A 129 21.02 -38.36 11.20
N THR A 130 20.65 -37.86 12.38
CA THR A 130 19.32 -37.32 12.68
C THR A 130 19.03 -36.05 11.89
N VAL A 131 17.86 -36.01 11.24
CA VAL A 131 17.33 -34.86 10.52
C VAL A 131 16.29 -34.17 11.39
N ARG A 132 16.49 -32.88 11.70
CA ARG A 132 15.49 -32.04 12.38
C ARG A 132 14.94 -31.02 11.38
N THR A 133 13.63 -30.81 11.38
CA THR A 133 13.02 -29.71 10.62
C THR A 133 13.00 -28.47 11.49
N VAL A 134 13.66 -27.40 11.03
CA VAL A 134 13.64 -26.07 11.66
C VAL A 134 12.70 -25.19 10.86
N THR A 135 11.74 -24.59 11.55
CA THR A 135 10.81 -23.62 10.98
C THR A 135 11.40 -22.23 11.15
N LYS A 136 11.61 -21.50 10.04
CA LYS A 136 12.05 -20.10 10.05
C LYS A 136 10.96 -19.24 9.42
N THR A 137 10.59 -18.16 10.10
CA THR A 137 9.73 -17.12 9.55
C THR A 137 10.60 -16.08 8.85
N VAL A 138 10.22 -15.67 7.65
CA VAL A 138 10.89 -14.61 6.88
C VAL A 138 9.85 -13.63 6.34
N SER A 139 10.29 -12.43 5.98
CA SER A 139 9.44 -11.44 5.32
C SER A 139 8.82 -12.02 4.04
N ASN A 140 7.56 -11.67 3.81
CA ASN A 140 6.82 -11.98 2.61
C ASN A 140 6.34 -10.67 1.99
N ASP A 141 6.45 -10.59 0.68
CA ASP A 141 5.93 -9.44 -0.05
C ASP A 141 4.40 -9.41 0.08
N SER A 142 3.86 -8.21 0.30
CA SER A 142 2.46 -7.96 0.63
C SER A 142 2.21 -6.45 0.68
N PHE A 143 1.05 -6.02 0.17
CA PHE A 143 0.58 -4.64 0.29
C PHE A 143 0.59 -4.16 1.75
N PHE A 144 0.33 -5.03 2.72
CA PHE A 144 0.25 -4.66 4.13
C PHE A 144 1.61 -4.26 4.74
N ASN A 145 2.72 -4.46 4.03
CA ASN A 145 4.01 -3.86 4.39
C ASN A 145 3.99 -2.33 4.30
N PHE A 146 3.05 -1.75 3.55
CA PHE A 146 2.80 -0.30 3.49
C PHE A 146 2.53 0.32 4.87
N PHE A 147 2.00 -0.45 5.82
CA PHE A 147 1.76 0.01 7.20
C PHE A 147 2.96 -0.20 8.14
N ALA A 148 4.09 -0.68 7.62
CA ALA A 148 5.34 -0.87 8.34
C ALA A 148 6.51 -0.29 7.52
N PRO A 149 6.51 1.03 7.23
CA PRO A 149 7.58 1.65 6.45
C PRO A 149 8.95 1.50 7.16
N PRO A 150 10.07 1.59 6.42
CA PRO A 150 11.40 1.59 7.01
C PRO A 150 11.56 2.69 8.08
N GLU A 151 12.24 2.35 9.18
CA GLU A 151 12.58 3.34 10.20
C GLU A 151 13.73 4.23 9.72
N VAL A 152 13.53 5.55 9.77
CA VAL A 152 14.58 6.52 9.47
C VAL A 152 15.42 6.77 10.73
N PRO A 153 16.72 6.43 10.75
CA PRO A 153 17.59 6.69 11.90
C PRO A 153 17.71 8.18 12.19
N GLU A 154 18.00 8.56 13.44
CA GLU A 154 18.27 9.97 13.79
C GLU A 154 19.46 10.57 13.03
N SER A 155 20.40 9.74 12.57
CA SER A 155 21.51 10.21 11.74
C SER A 155 21.10 10.59 10.32
N GLY A 156 19.92 10.15 9.87
CA GLY A 156 19.46 10.33 8.50
C GLY A 156 20.12 9.39 7.48
N ASP A 157 21.07 8.55 7.90
CA ASP A 157 21.76 7.62 7.01
C ASP A 157 20.88 6.40 6.75
N LEU A 158 20.26 6.36 5.57
CA LEU A 158 19.57 5.19 5.04
C LEU A 158 20.47 4.48 4.03
N ASP A 159 20.27 3.18 3.83
CA ASP A 159 20.86 2.50 2.68
C ASP A 159 20.02 2.76 1.42
N ASP A 160 20.65 2.62 0.25
CA ASP A 160 20.02 2.89 -1.06
C ASP A 160 18.68 2.14 -1.23
N ASP A 161 18.56 0.94 -0.65
CA ASP A 161 17.34 0.13 -0.69
C ASP A 161 16.21 0.77 0.14
N ALA A 162 16.50 1.20 1.37
CA ALA A 162 15.52 1.87 2.23
C ALA A 162 15.12 3.25 1.69
N GLU A 163 16.05 3.99 1.07
CA GLU A 163 15.74 5.25 0.38
C GLU A 163 14.77 5.03 -0.78
N ALA A 164 15.02 4.04 -1.64
CA ALA A 164 14.14 3.70 -2.75
C ALA A 164 12.74 3.28 -2.29
N ILE A 165 12.65 2.49 -1.21
CA ILE A 165 11.37 2.09 -0.62
C ILE A 165 10.59 3.31 -0.11
N LEU A 166 11.25 4.23 0.59
CA LEU A 166 10.60 5.43 1.13
C LEU A 166 10.17 6.40 0.02
N ALA A 167 10.98 6.56 -1.04
CA ALA A 167 10.62 7.38 -2.19
C ALA A 167 9.33 6.87 -2.85
N ALA A 168 9.26 5.56 -3.13
CA ALA A 168 8.04 4.93 -3.64
C ALA A 168 6.85 5.10 -2.66
N ASP A 169 7.09 4.91 -1.36
CA ASP A 169 6.07 5.08 -0.32
C ASP A 169 5.46 6.50 -0.29
N PHE A 170 6.30 7.52 -0.49
CA PHE A 170 5.87 8.91 -0.52
C PHE A 170 5.09 9.22 -1.80
N GLU A 171 5.53 8.69 -2.94
CA GLU A 171 4.81 8.79 -4.21
C GLU A 171 3.40 8.18 -4.09
N ILE A 172 3.29 6.97 -3.56
CA ILE A 172 2.01 6.30 -3.29
C ILE A 172 1.14 7.12 -2.35
N GLY A 173 1.72 7.63 -1.25
CA GLY A 173 1.01 8.46 -0.27
C GLY A 173 0.44 9.73 -0.88
N HIS A 174 1.24 10.41 -1.70
CA HIS A 174 0.83 11.59 -2.46
C HIS A 174 -0.27 11.25 -3.47
N PHE A 175 -0.09 10.18 -4.25
CA PHE A 175 -1.01 9.76 -5.30
C PHE A 175 -2.39 9.35 -4.74
N LEU A 176 -2.41 8.61 -3.62
CA LEU A 176 -3.64 8.27 -2.91
C LEU A 176 -4.40 9.53 -2.47
N ARG A 177 -3.68 10.48 -1.86
CA ARG A 177 -4.27 11.72 -1.34
C ARG A 177 -4.80 12.64 -2.44
N GLU A 178 -4.00 12.91 -3.47
CA GLU A 178 -4.28 13.97 -4.45
C GLU A 178 -5.07 13.48 -5.67
N ARG A 179 -4.94 12.19 -6.01
CA ARG A 179 -5.58 11.62 -7.21
C ARG A 179 -6.67 10.61 -6.89
N ILE A 180 -6.30 9.51 -6.23
CA ILE A 180 -7.20 8.34 -6.10
C ILE A 180 -8.40 8.66 -5.22
N ILE A 181 -8.19 9.09 -3.97
CA ILE A 181 -9.31 9.24 -3.03
C ILE A 181 -10.36 10.26 -3.52
N PRO A 182 -9.98 11.45 -4.04
CA PRO A 182 -10.95 12.41 -4.58
C PRO A 182 -11.72 11.93 -5.82
N ARG A 183 -11.13 11.02 -6.61
CA ARG A 183 -11.66 10.56 -7.91
C ARG A 183 -11.86 9.05 -7.97
N SER A 184 -12.06 8.39 -6.84
CA SER A 184 -12.05 6.93 -6.72
C SER A 184 -13.08 6.24 -7.61
N VAL A 185 -14.22 6.89 -7.88
CA VAL A 185 -15.24 6.38 -8.81
C VAL A 185 -14.71 6.28 -10.24
N LEU A 186 -13.90 7.25 -10.70
CA LEU A 186 -13.32 7.22 -12.06
C LEU A 186 -12.26 6.12 -12.19
N TYR A 187 -11.46 5.91 -11.14
CA TYR A 187 -10.52 4.78 -11.10
C TYR A 187 -11.26 3.44 -11.03
N PHE A 188 -12.40 3.39 -10.34
CA PHE A 188 -13.25 2.20 -10.30
C PHE A 188 -13.86 1.87 -11.66
N THR A 189 -14.36 2.87 -12.41
CA THR A 189 -14.94 2.67 -13.75
C THR A 189 -13.90 2.50 -14.84
N GLY A 190 -12.65 2.87 -14.56
CA GLY A 190 -11.53 2.82 -15.50
C GLY A 190 -11.33 4.10 -16.31
N GLU A 191 -12.19 5.11 -16.14
CA GLU A 191 -12.14 6.39 -16.89
C GLU A 191 -10.97 7.29 -16.52
N ALA A 192 -10.32 7.06 -15.38
CA ALA A 192 -9.13 7.81 -14.93
C ALA A 192 -7.84 6.97 -14.98
N ILE A 193 -7.89 5.80 -15.62
CA ILE A 193 -6.67 5.07 -15.98
C ILE A 193 -5.98 5.91 -17.06
N GLU A 194 -4.69 6.17 -16.90
CA GLU A 194 -3.91 6.84 -17.93
C GLU A 194 -3.83 5.86 -19.10
N ASP A 195 -4.60 6.11 -20.18
CA ASP A 195 -4.55 5.30 -21.39
C ASP A 195 -3.14 5.44 -21.99
N ASP A 196 -2.29 4.42 -21.79
CA ASP A 196 -1.01 4.25 -22.49
C ASP A 196 -1.19 4.08 -24.03
N ASP A 197 -2.42 4.21 -24.55
CA ASP A 197 -2.85 4.03 -25.94
C ASP A 197 -2.99 5.36 -26.71
N ASP A 198 -2.46 6.49 -26.20
CA ASP A 198 -2.21 7.69 -27.01
C ASP A 198 -0.87 7.61 -27.80
N ASP A 199 -0.39 6.38 -28.05
CA ASP A 199 0.59 6.06 -29.10
C ASP A 199 -0.11 6.13 -30.48
N TYR A 200 -0.66 7.31 -30.80
CA TYR A 200 -1.11 7.62 -32.15
C TYR A 200 0.12 7.76 -33.05
N ASP A 201 0.42 6.67 -33.76
CA ASP A 201 0.98 6.63 -35.11
C ASP A 201 0.82 7.99 -35.84
N GLU A 202 1.85 8.84 -35.81
CA GLU A 202 2.03 9.81 -36.89
C GLU A 202 2.89 9.12 -37.94
N GLU A 203 2.16 8.43 -38.83
CA GLU A 203 2.61 7.90 -40.10
C GLU A 203 3.63 8.83 -40.76
N GLY A 204 4.69 8.24 -41.30
CA GLY A 204 5.75 8.97 -41.98
C GLY A 204 5.24 9.85 -43.11
N GLU A 205 5.59 11.14 -43.05
CA GLU A 205 5.74 11.96 -44.24
C GLU A 205 7.19 11.88 -44.73
N GLU A 206 7.40 10.98 -45.70
CA GLU A 206 8.37 11.22 -46.77
C GLU A 206 7.94 12.48 -47.54
N ALA A 207 8.77 13.52 -47.56
CA ALA A 207 8.65 14.62 -48.52
C ALA A 207 10.01 15.26 -48.84
N ASP A 208 10.59 14.79 -49.95
CA ASP A 208 11.48 15.43 -50.95
C ASP A 208 12.53 16.48 -50.51
#